data_AF-A0A7S4VN29-F1
#
_entry.id   AF-A0A7S4VN29-F1
#
_cell.length_a   1.000
_cell.length_b   1.000
_cell.length_c   1.000
_cell.angle_alpha   90.00
_cell.angle_beta   90.00
_cell.angle_gamma   90.00
#
_symmetry.space_group_name_H-M   'P 1'
#
loop_
_entity.id
_entity.type
_entity.pdbx_description
1 polymer ?
#
loop_
_entity_poly.entity_id
_entity_poly.type
_entity_poly.pdbx_seq_one_letter_code
_entity_poly.pdbx_strand_id
1 'polypeptide(L)'
;GTLMSNAGLIVLRIKQARKSILRGLVLAAVCSQLFAQELPVTTFAVVGDVPYGSSAVAKFPELVSSIENSAVDFVIHIGDIKDGSTSCSDEMITERITAIDAISKPVIYIPGDNEWTDCHRRGAGRFDPLERLGFLRQQAYKVTGQSLGQP
;
A
#
# COMPACT_ATOMS: atom_id res chain seq x y z
N GLY A 1 4.07 0.54 23.56
CA GLY A 1 4.61 1.44 22.52
C GLY A 1 3.46 2.19 21.95
N THR A 2 3.50 3.52 22.02
CA THR A 2 2.42 4.47 21.81
C THR A 2 1.79 4.33 20.41
N LEU A 3 0.51 3.98 20.35
CA LEU A 3 -0.32 4.10 19.15
C LEU A 3 -0.64 5.59 18.97
N MET A 4 0.11 6.30 18.11
CA MET A 4 -0.38 7.57 17.56
C MET A 4 -1.40 7.23 16.47
N SER A 5 -2.68 7.25 16.84
CA SER A 5 -3.80 7.07 15.92
C SER A 5 -4.06 8.39 15.18
N ASN A 6 -3.26 8.68 14.15
CA ASN A 6 -3.75 9.46 13.02
C ASN A 6 -4.52 8.47 12.14
N ALA A 7 -5.84 8.61 12.11
CA ALA A 7 -6.75 7.66 11.48
C ALA A 7 -6.32 7.34 10.03
N GLY A 8 -5.79 6.13 9.78
CA GLY A 8 -5.51 5.62 8.44
C GLY A 8 -4.13 4.97 8.23
N LEU A 9 -3.13 5.23 9.08
CA LEU A 9 -1.78 4.67 8.90
C LEU A 9 -1.49 3.54 9.91
N ILE A 10 -1.35 2.31 9.43
CA ILE A 10 -0.91 1.17 10.25
C ILE A 10 0.52 0.81 9.84
N VAL A 11 1.47 0.89 10.77
CA VAL A 11 2.87 0.48 10.53
C VAL A 11 3.09 -0.93 11.03
N LEU A 12 3.50 -1.82 10.12
CA LEU A 12 3.80 -3.22 10.38
C LEU A 12 5.31 -3.47 10.22
N ARG A 13 5.82 -4.45 10.97
CA ARG A 13 7.20 -4.92 10.88
C ARG A 13 7.23 -6.43 10.72
N ILE A 14 7.89 -6.91 9.67
CA ILE A 14 8.15 -8.33 9.48
C ILE A 14 9.62 -8.58 9.80
N LYS A 15 9.85 -9.51 10.74
CA LYS A 15 11.19 -10.07 11.00
C LYS A 15 11.30 -11.38 10.23
N GLN A 16 12.37 -11.53 9.46
CA GLN A 16 12.67 -12.82 8.86
C GLN A 16 13.06 -13.83 9.95
N ALA A 17 12.64 -15.08 9.84
CA ALA A 17 13.04 -16.16 10.75
C ALA A 17 13.82 -17.22 9.97
N ARG A 18 14.99 -17.61 10.46
CA ARG A 18 15.74 -18.76 9.92
C ARG A 18 15.29 -20.04 10.61
N LYS A 19 14.99 -21.10 9.84
CA LYS A 19 14.96 -22.48 10.36
C LYS A 19 16.39 -23.00 10.41
N SER A 20 16.94 -23.22 11.60
CA SER A 20 18.28 -23.76 11.79
C SER A 20 18.32 -25.25 11.40
N ILE A 21 18.95 -25.60 10.27
CA ILE A 21 19.31 -27.00 9.98
C ILE A 21 20.68 -27.24 10.63
N LEU A 22 20.69 -27.94 11.77
CA LEU A 22 21.89 -28.26 12.51
C LEU A 22 22.72 -29.28 11.70
N ARG A 23 23.79 -28.83 11.03
CA ARG A 23 24.81 -29.72 10.42
C ARG A 23 26.11 -29.59 11.21
N GLY A 24 26.41 -30.64 11.99
CA GLY A 24 27.74 -31.12 12.41
C GLY A 24 28.72 -30.17 13.10
N LEU A 25 29.07 -30.47 14.36
CA LEU A 25 30.23 -29.92 15.08
C LEU A 25 31.53 -30.16 14.30
N VAL A 26 32.31 -29.11 13.98
CA VAL A 26 33.80 -29.06 14.07
C VAL A 26 34.26 -27.58 14.14
N LEU A 27 35.18 -27.30 15.08
CA LEU A 27 35.97 -26.07 15.32
C LEU A 27 35.27 -24.85 15.98
N ALA A 28 35.13 -24.96 17.30
CA ALA A 28 34.69 -23.90 18.20
C ALA A 28 35.82 -22.90 18.53
N ALA A 29 35.48 -21.61 18.53
CA ALA A 29 35.99 -20.52 19.41
C ALA A 29 36.59 -19.25 18.77
N VAL A 30 36.99 -19.23 17.49
CA VAL A 30 37.51 -17.97 16.85
C VAL A 30 36.53 -17.36 15.83
N CYS A 31 35.48 -18.08 15.43
CA CYS A 31 34.52 -17.62 14.41
C CYS A 31 33.21 -17.03 14.98
N SER A 32 33.15 -16.77 16.29
CA SER A 32 31.90 -16.35 16.97
C SER A 32 31.47 -14.91 16.70
N GLN A 33 32.32 -14.09 16.07
CA GLN A 33 32.07 -12.65 15.86
C GLN A 33 31.68 -12.29 14.42
N LEU A 34 31.68 -13.24 13.48
CA LEU A 34 31.47 -12.96 12.05
C LEU A 34 30.04 -13.16 11.53
N PHE A 35 29.08 -13.58 12.37
CA PHE A 35 27.71 -13.86 11.92
C PHE A 35 26.59 -13.38 12.84
N ALA A 36 26.79 -12.27 13.56
CA ALA A 36 25.65 -11.50 14.06
C ALA A 36 25.15 -10.55 12.94
N GLN A 37 24.71 -11.11 11.81
CA GLN A 37 23.89 -10.33 10.89
C GLN A 37 22.52 -10.17 11.55
N GLU A 38 22.16 -8.96 11.98
CA GLU A 38 20.76 -8.65 12.21
C GLU A 38 20.00 -9.00 10.93
N LEU A 39 18.98 -9.85 11.05
CA LEU A 39 18.13 -10.16 9.91
C LEU A 39 17.47 -8.86 9.45
N PRO A 40 17.43 -8.60 8.13
CA PRO A 40 16.77 -7.40 7.63
C PRO A 40 15.33 -7.39 8.16
N VAL A 41 14.99 -6.30 8.86
CA VAL A 41 13.63 -6.04 9.32
C VAL A 41 12.99 -5.16 8.27
N THR A 42 11.93 -5.67 7.65
CA THR A 42 11.14 -4.89 6.71
C THR A 42 10.02 -4.20 7.47
N THR A 43 9.97 -2.88 7.39
CA THR A 43 8.91 -2.04 7.98
C THR A 43 8.06 -1.48 6.85
N PHE A 44 6.75 -1.65 6.89
CA PHE A 44 5.87 -1.12 5.85
C PHE A 44 4.60 -0.52 6.45
N ALA A 45 4.03 0.43 5.72
CA ALA A 45 2.73 0.99 6.01
C ALA A 45 1.61 0.20 5.34
N VAL A 46 0.46 0.12 5.97
CA VAL A 46 -0.80 -0.32 5.37
C VAL A 46 -1.81 0.81 5.49
N VAL A 47 -2.44 1.13 4.36
CA VAL A 47 -3.46 2.18 4.19
C VAL A 47 -4.60 1.57 3.37
N GLY A 48 -5.84 1.93 3.68
CA GLY A 48 -7.02 1.54 2.92
C GLY A 48 -8.14 2.51 3.20
N ASP A 49 -9.26 2.40 2.48
CA ASP A 49 -10.46 3.18 2.80
C ASP A 49 -10.22 4.70 2.72
N VAL A 50 -9.26 5.11 1.88
CA VAL A 50 -8.91 6.50 1.64
C VAL A 50 -8.36 6.65 0.21
N PRO A 51 -8.47 7.82 -0.41
CA PRO A 51 -9.22 8.99 0.06
C PRO A 51 -10.64 9.02 -0.50
N TYR A 52 -11.62 8.46 0.21
CA TYR A 52 -13.04 8.58 -0.16
C TYR A 52 -13.81 9.58 0.70
N GLY A 53 -14.79 10.24 0.09
CA GLY A 53 -15.53 11.32 0.72
C GLY A 53 -14.69 12.59 0.91
N SER A 54 -15.36 13.74 0.97
CA SER A 54 -14.69 15.05 1.00
C SER A 54 -13.71 15.20 2.15
N SER A 55 -14.01 14.64 3.33
CA SER A 55 -13.13 14.74 4.49
C SER A 55 -11.84 13.94 4.34
N ALA A 56 -11.89 12.70 3.86
CA ALA A 56 -10.67 11.90 3.70
C ALA A 56 -9.82 12.42 2.54
N VAL A 57 -10.45 12.90 1.46
CA VAL A 57 -9.75 13.59 0.36
C VAL A 57 -9.01 14.82 0.88
N ALA A 58 -9.65 15.64 1.70
CA ALA A 58 -9.00 16.82 2.29
C ALA A 58 -7.84 16.47 3.23
N LYS A 59 -7.91 15.32 3.93
CA LYS A 59 -6.88 14.86 4.87
C LYS A 59 -5.80 13.98 4.24
N PHE A 60 -5.98 13.56 2.99
CA PHE A 60 -5.01 12.70 2.31
C PHE A 60 -3.58 13.28 2.30
N PRO A 61 -3.37 14.61 2.10
CA PRO A 61 -2.03 15.19 2.20
C PRO A 61 -1.38 15.03 3.58
N GLU A 62 -2.15 15.06 4.67
CA GLU A 62 -1.63 14.84 6.03
C GLU A 62 -1.23 13.37 6.26
N LEU A 63 -1.99 12.44 5.70
CA LEU A 63 -1.65 11.02 5.70
C LEU A 63 -0.36 10.76 4.91
N VAL A 64 -0.25 11.35 3.71
CA VAL A 64 0.98 11.28 2.90
C VAL A 64 2.16 11.84 3.69
N SER A 65 2.02 13.03 4.29
CA SER A 65 3.06 13.61 5.15
C SER A 65 3.45 12.67 6.31
N SER A 66 2.49 11.97 6.92
CA SER A 66 2.77 10.99 7.97
C SER A 66 3.56 9.78 7.45
N ILE A 67 3.29 9.33 6.22
CA ILE A 67 4.04 8.26 5.54
C ILE A 67 5.47 8.73 5.23
N GLU A 68 5.64 9.92 4.67
CA GLU A 68 6.95 10.45 4.30
C GLU A 68 7.88 10.62 5.50
N ASN A 69 7.32 11.06 6.64
CA ASN A 69 8.06 11.22 7.89
C ASN A 69 8.30 9.89 8.64
N SER A 70 7.80 8.76 8.11
CA SER A 70 7.98 7.45 8.72
C SER A 70 9.17 6.68 8.13
N ALA A 71 9.78 5.83 8.96
CA ALA A 71 10.87 4.94 8.56
C ALA A 71 10.35 3.65 7.88
N VAL A 72 9.28 3.74 7.10
CA VAL A 72 8.77 2.61 6.30
C VAL A 72 9.56 2.47 5.00
N ASP A 73 9.75 1.23 4.59
CA ASP A 73 10.41 0.82 3.34
C ASP A 73 9.46 0.95 2.14
N PHE A 74 8.17 0.71 2.34
CA PHE A 74 7.11 0.84 1.33
C PHE A 74 5.72 0.93 1.97
N VAL A 75 4.71 1.20 1.15
CA VAL A 75 3.29 1.27 1.52
C VAL A 75 2.51 0.18 0.79
N ILE A 76 1.53 -0.42 1.47
CA ILE A 76 0.49 -1.25 0.85
C ILE A 76 -0.83 -0.47 0.95
N HIS A 77 -1.39 -0.10 -0.18
CA HIS A 77 -2.72 0.49 -0.25
C HIS A 77 -3.75 -0.56 -0.62
N ILE A 78 -4.64 -0.93 0.30
CA ILE A 78 -5.58 -2.05 0.18
C ILE A 78 -6.94 -1.66 -0.44
N GLY A 79 -6.93 -0.65 -1.33
CA GLY A 79 -8.12 -0.27 -2.09
C GLY A 79 -9.10 0.64 -1.36
N ASP A 80 -10.32 0.70 -1.89
CA ASP A 80 -11.42 1.55 -1.43
C ASP A 80 -11.02 3.04 -1.40
N ILE A 81 -10.52 3.54 -2.53
CA ILE A 81 -10.23 4.96 -2.81
C ILE A 81 -11.50 5.78 -3.04
N LYS A 82 -12.65 5.12 -3.10
CA LYS A 82 -13.99 5.71 -3.15
C LYS A 82 -14.97 4.84 -2.37
N ASP A 83 -16.14 5.38 -2.04
CA ASP A 83 -17.27 4.58 -1.55
C ASP A 83 -18.07 3.94 -2.70
N GLY A 84 -18.92 2.96 -2.40
CA GLY A 84 -19.73 2.25 -3.39
C GLY A 84 -20.83 3.08 -4.09
N SER A 85 -20.99 4.37 -3.76
CA SER A 85 -21.96 5.28 -4.39
C SER A 85 -21.33 6.44 -5.14
N THR A 86 -20.04 6.68 -4.98
CA THR A 86 -19.26 7.66 -5.72
C THR A 86 -19.06 7.17 -7.16
N SER A 87 -19.19 8.06 -8.15
CA SER A 87 -19.04 7.77 -9.57
C SER A 87 -17.71 7.07 -9.88
N CYS A 88 -17.74 6.01 -10.70
CA CYS A 88 -16.54 5.33 -11.23
C CYS A 88 -15.99 5.98 -12.51
N SER A 89 -16.12 7.30 -12.67
CA SER A 89 -15.65 7.99 -13.87
C SER A 89 -14.13 7.90 -14.02
N ASP A 90 -13.68 8.05 -15.26
CA ASP A 90 -12.25 8.03 -15.60
C ASP A 90 -11.49 9.09 -14.79
N GLU A 91 -12.07 10.28 -14.64
CA GLU A 91 -11.47 11.40 -13.89
C GLU A 91 -11.26 11.04 -12.43
N MET A 92 -12.27 10.46 -11.76
CA MET A 92 -12.18 10.11 -10.35
C MET A 92 -11.12 9.03 -10.11
N ILE A 93 -11.12 7.94 -10.91
CA ILE A 93 -10.11 6.88 -10.78
C ILE A 93 -8.71 7.46 -11.04
N THR A 94 -8.55 8.24 -12.11
CA THR A 94 -7.26 8.83 -12.49
C THR A 94 -6.74 9.78 -11.42
N GLU A 95 -7.59 10.65 -10.88
CA GLU A 95 -7.24 11.59 -9.81
C GLU A 95 -6.72 10.86 -8.57
N ARG A 96 -7.44 9.81 -8.13
CA ARG A 96 -7.09 9.04 -6.93
C ARG A 96 -5.82 8.24 -7.10
N ILE A 97 -5.65 7.55 -8.23
CA ILE A 97 -4.42 6.81 -8.53
C ILE A 97 -3.24 7.77 -8.66
N THR A 98 -3.42 8.93 -9.29
CA THR A 98 -2.35 9.95 -9.40
C THR A 98 -1.94 10.48 -8.03
N ALA A 99 -2.89 10.70 -7.11
CA ALA A 99 -2.59 11.12 -5.75
C ALA A 99 -1.79 10.05 -4.97
N ILE A 100 -2.12 8.77 -5.15
CA ILE A 100 -1.36 7.65 -4.56
C ILE A 100 0.03 7.53 -5.19
N ASP A 101 0.12 7.69 -6.51
CA ASP A 101 1.38 7.59 -7.28
C ASP A 101 2.38 8.72 -6.97
N ALA A 102 1.92 9.81 -6.34
CA ALA A 102 2.74 10.93 -5.91
C ALA A 102 3.43 10.71 -4.54
N ILE A 103 3.14 9.62 -3.84
CA ILE A 103 3.84 9.24 -2.60
C ILE A 103 5.31 8.94 -2.93
N SER A 104 6.26 9.47 -2.17
CA SER A 104 7.71 9.34 -2.45
C SER A 104 8.31 8.03 -1.94
N LYS A 105 7.46 7.10 -1.49
CA LYS A 105 7.79 5.73 -1.08
C LYS A 105 7.20 4.76 -2.11
N PRO A 106 7.78 3.58 -2.34
CA PRO A 106 7.13 2.56 -3.18
C PRO A 106 5.75 2.19 -2.63
N VAL A 107 4.74 2.10 -3.51
CA VAL A 107 3.35 1.78 -3.16
C VAL A 107 2.85 0.56 -3.91
N ILE A 108 2.51 -0.50 -3.17
CA ILE A 108 1.78 -1.65 -3.67
C ILE A 108 0.28 -1.34 -3.55
N TYR A 109 -0.38 -1.08 -4.68
CA TYR A 109 -1.83 -0.86 -4.72
C TYR A 109 -2.59 -2.14 -5.03
N ILE A 110 -3.62 -2.42 -4.24
CA ILE A 110 -4.55 -3.53 -4.39
C ILE A 110 -5.96 -2.94 -4.52
N PRO A 111 -6.67 -3.12 -5.64
CA PRO A 111 -8.05 -2.65 -5.80
C PRO A 111 -8.99 -3.21 -4.73
N GLY A 112 -9.89 -2.37 -4.21
CA GLY A 112 -11.04 -2.77 -3.41
C GLY A 112 -12.25 -3.04 -4.31
N ASP A 113 -13.40 -3.43 -3.75
CA ASP A 113 -14.60 -3.71 -4.55
C ASP A 113 -15.27 -2.43 -5.08
N ASN A 114 -15.05 -1.32 -4.38
CA ASN A 114 -15.65 -0.03 -4.71
C ASN A 114 -15.18 0.49 -6.08
N GLU A 115 -13.94 0.27 -6.51
CA GLU A 115 -13.42 0.84 -7.77
C GLU A 115 -13.87 0.12 -9.06
N TRP A 116 -14.49 -1.05 -8.95
CA TRP A 116 -14.85 -1.86 -10.12
C TRP A 116 -16.15 -2.66 -9.92
N THR A 117 -16.19 -3.63 -9.02
CA THR A 117 -17.38 -4.49 -8.83
C THR A 117 -18.62 -3.69 -8.48
N ASP A 118 -18.51 -2.64 -7.69
CA ASP A 118 -19.64 -1.78 -7.31
C ASP A 118 -20.05 -0.74 -8.35
N CYS A 119 -19.30 -0.61 -9.44
CA CYS A 119 -19.56 0.43 -10.44
C CYS A 119 -20.89 0.25 -11.20
N HIS A 120 -21.47 -0.96 -11.17
CA HIS A 120 -22.81 -1.23 -11.70
C HIS A 120 -23.93 -0.51 -10.93
N ARG A 121 -23.66 -0.06 -9.69
CA ARG A 121 -24.63 0.61 -8.84
C ARG A 121 -25.05 1.95 -9.46
N ARG A 122 -26.31 2.33 -9.22
CA ARG A 122 -26.88 3.58 -9.76
C ARG A 122 -26.08 4.82 -9.35
N GLY A 123 -25.69 4.92 -8.06
CA GLY A 123 -24.91 6.05 -7.56
C GLY A 123 -23.51 6.13 -8.20
N ALA A 124 -22.90 4.96 -8.44
CA ALA A 124 -21.58 4.85 -9.04
C ALA A 124 -21.54 5.08 -10.56
N GLY A 125 -22.68 5.36 -11.20
CA GLY A 125 -22.77 5.71 -12.63
C GLY A 125 -23.16 4.57 -13.57
N ARG A 126 -23.45 3.36 -13.05
CA ARG A 126 -23.86 2.17 -13.83
C ARG A 126 -22.84 1.74 -14.90
N PHE A 127 -21.55 1.86 -14.59
CA PHE A 127 -20.48 1.36 -15.47
C PHE A 127 -20.43 -0.17 -15.46
N ASP A 128 -19.85 -0.76 -16.51
CA ASP A 128 -19.54 -2.19 -16.56
C ASP A 128 -18.36 -2.51 -15.62
N PRO A 129 -18.50 -3.42 -14.64
CA PRO A 129 -17.43 -3.72 -13.70
C PRO A 129 -16.13 -4.25 -14.30
N LEU A 130 -16.18 -5.04 -15.38
CA LEU A 130 -14.99 -5.61 -16.01
C LEU A 130 -14.27 -4.57 -16.85
N GLU A 131 -15.02 -3.69 -17.50
CA GLU A 131 -14.47 -2.53 -18.18
C GLU A 131 -13.77 -1.60 -17.16
N ARG A 132 -14.41 -1.30 -16.03
CA ARG A 132 -13.79 -0.50 -14.94
C ARG A 132 -12.55 -1.15 -14.34
N LEU A 133 -12.55 -2.48 -14.13
CA LEU A 133 -11.34 -3.19 -13.72
C LEU A 133 -10.21 -3.05 -14.74
N GLY A 134 -10.55 -3.10 -16.04
CA GLY A 134 -9.62 -2.86 -17.13
C GLY A 134 -9.01 -1.46 -17.07
N PHE A 135 -9.83 -0.42 -16.92
CA PHE A 135 -9.38 0.97 -16.80
C PHE A 135 -8.51 1.17 -15.55
N LEU A 136 -8.94 0.68 -14.38
CA LEU A 136 -8.20 0.78 -13.13
C LEU A 136 -6.80 0.16 -13.25
N ARG A 137 -6.69 -1.01 -13.87
CA ARG A 137 -5.40 -1.68 -14.10
C ARG A 137 -4.48 -0.87 -15.01
N GLN A 138 -5.02 -0.22 -16.03
CA GLN A 138 -4.24 0.66 -16.91
C GLN A 138 -3.69 1.86 -16.14
N GLN A 139 -4.45 2.41 -15.18
CA GLN A 139 -3.99 3.52 -14.35
C GLN A 139 -2.98 3.08 -13.28
N ALA A 140 -3.26 1.99 -12.56
CA ALA A 140 -2.46 1.56 -11.41
C ALA A 140 -1.20 0.76 -11.78
N TYR A 141 -1.18 0.12 -12.96
CA TYR A 141 -0.10 -0.78 -13.38
C TYR A 141 0.41 -0.44 -14.79
N LYS A 142 0.67 0.86 -15.03
CA LYS A 142 1.12 1.40 -16.33
C LYS A 142 2.36 0.69 -16.88
N VAL A 143 3.30 0.33 -16.00
CA VAL A 143 4.56 -0.34 -16.36
C VAL A 143 4.66 -1.67 -15.64
N THR A 144 4.80 -2.76 -16.39
CA THR A 144 4.93 -4.10 -15.81
C THR A 144 6.17 -4.21 -14.93
N GLY A 145 5.99 -4.71 -13.71
CA GLY A 145 7.08 -4.88 -12.74
C GLY A 145 7.44 -3.63 -11.94
N GLN A 146 6.70 -2.52 -12.10
CA GLN A 146 6.85 -1.31 -11.29
C GLN A 146 5.68 -1.16 -10.32
N SER A 147 5.97 -0.71 -9.10
CA SER A 147 4.98 -0.23 -8.14
C SER A 147 4.57 1.20 -8.47
N LEU A 148 3.48 1.68 -7.85
CA LEU A 148 3.22 3.11 -7.78
C LEU A 148 4.22 3.80 -6.84
N GLY A 149 4.19 5.13 -6.82
CA GLY A 149 5.05 5.99 -6.00
C GLY A 149 6.27 6.50 -6.76
N GLN A 150 6.89 7.56 -6.24
CA GLN A 150 8.09 8.22 -6.80
C GLN A 150 9.29 8.09 -5.83
N PRO A 151 9.84 6.88 -5.63
CA PRO A 151 10.97 6.64 -4.73
C PRO A 151 12.30 7.25 -5.20
#